data_AF-A0A2B7YLN7-F1
#
_entry.id   AF-A0A2B7YLN7-F1
#
_cell.length_a   1.000
_cell.length_b   1.000
_cell.length_c   1.000
_cell.angle_alpha   90.00
_cell.angle_beta   90.00
_cell.angle_gamma   90.00
#
_symmetry.space_group_name_H-M   'P 1'
#
loop_
_entity.id
_entity.type
_entity.pdbx_description
1 polymer ?
#
loop_
_entity_poly.entity_id
_entity_poly.type
_entity_poly.pdbx_seq_one_letter_code
_entity_poly.pdbx_strand_id
1 'polypeptide(L)'
;MHIGRKIKKFRDENKISQTEFATKIGVTQAFLSHLENGRLNIESPSLEKKILIAIGEENKTDEITDDKKVEIPHNDNVHSPKHYMIPGCNFESRHLADAIVEGMPNPLCTRIWNVVKYLVRAEKKNGKEDYEKAVEYLTWTLKGNEITQHLSGNRINSITDKLKTDWTTIILGICKDLPSNKALLINEAFRNIIVLNIPEAINCINKIIELG
;
A
#
# COMPACT_ATOMS: atom_id res chain seq x y z
N MET A 1 -23.03 -27.71 -11.21
CA MET A 1 -23.30 -26.50 -12.02
C MET A 1 -22.07 -25.60 -11.92
N HIS A 2 -21.44 -25.20 -13.03
CA HIS A 2 -20.23 -24.35 -13.02
C HIS A 2 -20.53 -23.01 -12.34
N ILE A 3 -19.63 -22.55 -11.47
CA ILE A 3 -19.85 -21.36 -10.62
C ILE A 3 -20.12 -20.09 -11.44
N GLY A 4 -19.51 -19.97 -12.62
CA GLY A 4 -19.79 -18.86 -13.54
C GLY A 4 -21.25 -18.78 -13.99
N ARG A 5 -21.90 -19.93 -14.23
CA ARG A 5 -23.33 -19.96 -14.60
C ARG A 5 -24.23 -19.59 -13.43
N LYS A 6 -23.85 -19.97 -12.20
CA LYS A 6 -24.57 -19.57 -10.97
C LYS A 6 -24.56 -18.06 -10.80
N ILE A 7 -23.37 -17.46 -10.95
CA ILE A 7 -23.18 -16.01 -10.87
C ILE A 7 -24.04 -15.29 -11.91
N LYS A 8 -23.95 -15.70 -13.18
CA LYS A 8 -24.70 -15.08 -14.27
C LYS A 8 -26.21 -15.11 -14.01
N LYS A 9 -26.73 -16.27 -13.58
CA LYS A 9 -28.14 -16.45 -13.24
C LYS A 9 -28.58 -15.51 -12.11
N PHE A 10 -27.86 -15.51 -10.97
CA PHE A 10 -28.15 -14.62 -9.85
C PHE A 10 -28.14 -13.15 -10.29
N ARG A 11 -27.14 -12.77 -11.08
CA ARG A 11 -26.95 -11.40 -11.55
C ARG A 11 -28.12 -10.95 -12.45
N ASP A 12 -28.54 -11.80 -13.37
CA ASP A 12 -29.65 -11.53 -14.28
C ASP A 12 -31.01 -11.47 -13.52
N GLU A 13 -31.23 -12.36 -12.55
CA GLU A 13 -32.43 -12.38 -11.69
C GLU A 13 -32.55 -11.12 -10.82
N ASN A 14 -31.42 -10.61 -10.33
CA ASN A 14 -31.36 -9.42 -9.47
C ASN A 14 -31.12 -8.12 -10.26
N LYS A 15 -31.09 -8.17 -11.60
CA LYS A 15 -30.84 -7.02 -12.49
C LYS A 15 -29.54 -6.27 -12.18
N ILE A 16 -28.51 -6.99 -11.73
CA ILE A 16 -27.19 -6.45 -11.40
C ILE A 16 -26.32 -6.44 -12.66
N SER A 17 -25.50 -5.41 -12.86
CA SER A 17 -24.56 -5.40 -13.99
C SER A 17 -23.31 -6.24 -13.72
N GLN A 18 -22.59 -6.71 -14.75
CA GLN A 18 -21.33 -7.43 -14.54
C GLN A 18 -20.31 -6.57 -13.78
N THR A 19 -20.24 -5.28 -14.09
CA THR A 19 -19.34 -4.34 -13.41
C THR A 19 -19.67 -4.22 -11.92
N GLU A 20 -20.95 -4.11 -11.59
CA GLU A 20 -21.42 -3.99 -10.21
C GLU A 20 -21.15 -5.27 -9.40
N PHE A 21 -21.45 -6.44 -9.98
CA PHE A 21 -21.17 -7.72 -9.32
C PHE A 21 -19.66 -7.96 -9.16
N ALA A 22 -18.86 -7.64 -10.19
CA ALA A 22 -17.40 -7.77 -10.13
C ALA A 22 -16.80 -6.89 -9.02
N THR A 23 -17.32 -5.66 -8.89
CA THR A 23 -16.93 -4.74 -7.81
C THR A 23 -17.29 -5.32 -6.44
N LYS A 24 -18.48 -5.91 -6.29
CA LYS A 24 -18.95 -6.54 -5.04
C LYS A 24 -18.02 -7.67 -4.56
N ILE A 25 -17.47 -8.46 -5.48
CA ILE A 25 -16.56 -9.59 -5.14
C ILE A 25 -15.07 -9.23 -5.25
N GLY A 26 -14.73 -7.99 -5.61
CA GLY A 26 -13.36 -7.50 -5.67
C GLY A 26 -12.54 -8.00 -6.87
N VAL A 27 -13.18 -8.20 -8.03
CA VAL A 27 -12.52 -8.61 -9.28
C VAL A 27 -12.82 -7.63 -10.42
N THR A 28 -12.12 -7.75 -11.54
CA THR A 28 -12.40 -6.92 -12.73
C THR A 28 -13.62 -7.43 -13.49
N GLN A 29 -14.31 -6.54 -14.21
CA GLN A 29 -15.43 -6.94 -15.07
C GLN A 29 -15.00 -7.95 -16.15
N ALA A 30 -13.78 -7.79 -16.70
CA ALA A 30 -13.21 -8.74 -17.66
C ALA A 30 -13.01 -10.14 -17.04
N PHE A 31 -12.51 -10.21 -15.81
CA PHE A 31 -12.39 -11.47 -15.07
C PHE A 31 -13.75 -12.14 -14.87
N LEU A 32 -14.76 -11.36 -14.45
CA LEU A 32 -16.11 -11.88 -14.25
C LEU A 32 -16.71 -12.39 -15.57
N SER A 33 -16.51 -11.68 -16.68
CA SER A 33 -16.98 -12.11 -18.00
C SER A 33 -16.37 -13.44 -18.43
N HIS A 34 -15.06 -13.63 -18.25
CA HIS A 34 -14.41 -14.90 -18.55
C HIS A 34 -14.92 -16.04 -17.66
N LEU A 35 -15.14 -15.76 -16.38
CA LEU A 35 -15.69 -16.71 -15.43
C LEU A 35 -17.13 -17.14 -15.79
N GLU A 36 -18.03 -16.18 -16.04
CA GLU A 36 -19.42 -16.44 -16.41
C GLU A 36 -19.55 -17.25 -17.71
N ASN A 37 -18.63 -17.04 -18.65
CA ASN A 37 -18.59 -17.73 -19.94
C ASN A 37 -17.79 -19.04 -19.92
N GLY A 38 -17.29 -19.47 -18.75
CA GLY A 38 -16.54 -20.72 -18.59
C GLY A 38 -15.15 -20.71 -19.23
N ARG A 39 -14.62 -19.53 -19.58
CA ARG A 39 -13.24 -19.35 -20.08
C ARG A 39 -12.20 -19.33 -18.96
N LEU A 40 -12.66 -19.17 -17.71
CA LEU A 40 -11.81 -19.11 -16.51
C LEU A 40 -12.47 -19.91 -15.39
N ASN A 41 -11.65 -20.65 -14.63
CA ASN A 41 -12.05 -21.38 -13.42
C ASN A 41 -11.48 -20.68 -12.19
N ILE A 42 -12.12 -20.89 -11.04
CA ILE A 42 -11.64 -20.36 -9.76
C ILE A 42 -10.86 -21.45 -9.04
N GLU A 43 -9.59 -21.20 -8.80
CA GLU A 43 -8.70 -22.09 -8.03
C GLU A 43 -8.49 -21.59 -6.60
N SER A 44 -8.92 -20.36 -6.29
CA SER A 44 -8.78 -19.74 -4.97
C SER A 44 -10.01 -20.03 -4.11
N PRO A 45 -9.88 -20.82 -3.02
CA PRO A 45 -11.00 -21.13 -2.12
C PRO A 45 -11.60 -19.89 -1.47
N SER A 46 -10.78 -18.84 -1.26
CA SER A 46 -11.24 -17.58 -0.67
C SER A 46 -12.13 -16.77 -1.61
N LEU A 47 -11.84 -16.77 -2.92
CA LEU A 47 -12.65 -16.09 -3.92
C LEU A 47 -13.96 -16.86 -4.17
N GLU A 48 -13.89 -18.20 -4.20
CA GLU A 48 -15.06 -19.06 -4.28
C GLU A 48 -16.02 -18.80 -3.11
N LYS A 49 -15.49 -18.76 -1.88
CA LYS A 49 -16.28 -18.43 -0.68
C LYS A 49 -16.94 -17.04 -0.78
N LYS A 50 -16.20 -16.01 -1.22
CA LYS A 50 -16.76 -14.66 -1.43
C LYS A 50 -17.92 -14.64 -2.43
N ILE A 51 -17.80 -15.40 -3.51
CA ILE A 51 -18.84 -15.50 -4.54
C ILE A 51 -20.07 -16.21 -3.99
N LEU A 52 -19.90 -17.34 -3.31
CA LEU A 52 -20.99 -18.11 -2.71
C LEU A 52 -21.78 -17.25 -1.70
N ILE A 53 -21.08 -16.49 -0.86
CA ILE A 53 -21.69 -15.50 0.04
C ILE A 53 -22.44 -14.42 -0.77
N ALA A 54 -21.83 -13.89 -1.83
CA ALA A 54 -22.42 -12.82 -2.63
C ALA A 54 -23.69 -13.23 -3.39
N ILE A 55 -23.84 -14.52 -3.72
CA ILE A 55 -25.03 -15.11 -4.37
C ILE A 55 -26.01 -15.75 -3.38
N GLY A 56 -25.73 -15.72 -2.07
CA GLY A 56 -26.63 -16.24 -1.03
C GLY A 56 -26.70 -17.77 -0.95
N GLU A 57 -25.73 -18.49 -1.50
CA GLU A 57 -25.62 -19.94 -1.35
C GLU A 57 -24.66 -20.26 -0.18
N GLU A 58 -25.20 -20.31 1.04
CA GLU A 58 -24.49 -20.86 2.19
C GLU A 58 -24.49 -22.40 2.10
N ASN A 59 -23.32 -23.04 2.15
CA ASN A 59 -23.22 -24.43 2.56
C ASN A 59 -22.42 -24.51 3.86
N LYS A 60 -23.11 -25.04 4.88
CA LYS A 60 -22.59 -25.44 6.18
C LYS A 60 -21.44 -26.44 5.99
N THR A 61 -20.25 -26.08 6.43
CA THR A 61 -19.34 -27.02 7.10
C THR A 61 -18.31 -26.24 7.92
N ASP A 62 -18.39 -26.54 9.21
CA ASP A 62 -17.41 -26.50 10.29
C ASP A 62 -17.17 -25.19 11.05
N GLU A 63 -17.47 -25.36 12.34
CA GLU A 63 -17.58 -24.41 13.44
C GLU A 63 -16.23 -23.87 13.93
N ILE A 64 -16.21 -22.54 14.14
CA ILE A 64 -15.68 -21.77 15.30
C ILE A 64 -14.18 -21.99 15.62
N THR A 65 -13.31 -20.99 15.51
CA THR A 65 -13.13 -19.79 16.38
C THR A 65 -12.52 -18.66 15.53
N ASP A 66 -12.72 -17.36 15.66
CA ASP A 66 -13.17 -16.46 16.73
C ASP A 66 -13.50 -15.12 16.02
N ASP A 67 -14.32 -14.30 16.65
CA ASP A 67 -14.95 -13.08 16.16
C ASP A 67 -14.18 -12.21 15.16
N LYS A 68 -14.68 -12.12 13.90
CA LYS A 68 -14.78 -10.84 13.15
C LYS A 68 -16.00 -10.88 12.22
N LYS A 69 -16.96 -9.99 12.50
CA LYS A 69 -18.10 -9.65 11.65
C LYS A 69 -17.68 -9.55 10.17
N VAL A 70 -18.46 -10.17 9.29
CA VAL A 70 -18.36 -10.00 7.84
C VAL A 70 -18.69 -8.55 7.52
N GLU A 71 -17.67 -7.71 7.37
CA GLU A 71 -17.84 -6.36 6.86
C GLU A 71 -18.07 -6.40 5.36
N ILE A 72 -19.23 -5.89 4.95
CA ILE A 72 -19.46 -5.26 3.63
C ILE A 72 -18.19 -4.48 3.28
N PRO A 73 -17.64 -4.51 2.04
CA PRO A 73 -16.42 -3.77 1.71
C PRO A 73 -16.71 -2.26 1.80
N HIS A 74 -16.69 -1.77 3.02
CA HIS A 74 -16.57 -0.39 3.37
C HIS A 74 -15.17 -0.03 2.92
N ASN A 75 -15.06 1.07 2.18
CA ASN A 75 -13.76 1.66 1.94
C ASN A 75 -13.25 2.12 3.32
N ASP A 76 -12.52 1.24 4.00
CA ASP A 76 -11.97 1.46 5.34
C ASP A 76 -10.83 2.46 5.25
N ASN A 77 -11.23 3.71 5.07
CA ASN A 77 -10.37 4.88 5.07
C ASN A 77 -9.84 5.18 6.49
N VAL A 78 -10.20 4.40 7.50
CA VAL A 78 -9.65 4.54 8.85
C VAL A 78 -8.42 3.65 8.99
N HIS A 79 -8.53 2.35 8.64
CA HIS A 79 -7.44 1.38 8.85
C HIS A 79 -6.58 1.12 7.61
N SER A 80 -7.13 1.20 6.40
CA SER A 80 -6.38 0.97 5.14
C SER A 80 -6.68 1.99 4.03
N PRO A 81 -6.36 3.29 4.23
CA PRO A 81 -6.58 4.31 3.21
C PRO A 81 -5.76 4.07 1.92
N LYS A 82 -6.40 4.22 0.76
CA LYS A 82 -5.77 4.01 -0.57
C LYS A 82 -4.45 4.79 -0.78
N HIS A 83 -4.33 5.98 -0.20
CA HIS A 83 -3.15 6.82 -0.36
C HIS A 83 -1.91 6.33 0.41
N TYR A 84 -2.04 5.29 1.24
CA TYR A 84 -0.91 4.62 1.88
C TYR A 84 -0.50 3.32 1.16
N MET A 85 -1.29 2.85 0.20
CA MET A 85 -0.93 1.69 -0.61
C MET A 85 0.27 2.02 -1.50
N ILE A 86 1.20 1.08 -1.63
CA ILE A 86 2.33 1.16 -2.56
C ILE A 86 2.05 0.19 -3.72
N PRO A 87 1.66 0.68 -4.91
CA PRO A 87 1.45 -0.18 -6.09
C PRO A 87 2.59 -1.17 -6.33
N GLY A 88 2.27 -2.42 -6.64
CA GLY A 88 3.27 -3.47 -6.84
C GLY A 88 3.79 -4.12 -5.54
N CYS A 89 3.45 -3.57 -4.36
CA CYS A 89 3.76 -4.17 -3.06
C CYS A 89 2.49 -4.76 -2.41
N ASN A 90 2.67 -5.79 -1.57
CA ASN A 90 1.61 -6.40 -0.75
C ASN A 90 1.52 -5.79 0.66
N PHE A 91 2.05 -4.58 0.85
CA PHE A 91 2.05 -3.84 2.11
C PHE A 91 1.82 -2.34 1.89
N GLU A 92 1.46 -1.65 2.98
CA GLU A 92 1.23 -0.21 3.04
C GLU A 92 2.43 0.59 3.56
N SER A 93 2.37 1.91 3.43
CA SER A 93 3.40 2.86 3.90
C SER A 93 3.79 2.66 5.37
N ARG A 94 2.86 2.27 6.25
CA ARG A 94 3.16 2.02 7.67
C ARG A 94 4.19 0.89 7.85
N HIS A 95 4.08 -0.18 7.08
CA HIS A 95 4.99 -1.33 7.17
C HIS A 95 6.38 -0.96 6.66
N LEU A 96 6.46 -0.16 5.58
CA LEU A 96 7.72 0.41 5.11
C LEU A 96 8.34 1.33 6.16
N ALA A 97 7.54 2.19 6.78
CA ALA A 97 8.01 3.09 7.83
C ALA A 97 8.52 2.31 9.05
N ASP A 98 7.77 1.31 9.53
CA ASP A 98 8.15 0.44 10.64
C ASP A 98 9.50 -0.27 10.36
N ALA A 99 9.67 -0.81 9.14
CA ALA A 99 10.92 -1.45 8.73
C ALA A 99 12.10 -0.47 8.65
N ILE A 100 11.87 0.77 8.19
CA ILE A 100 12.91 1.80 8.10
C ILE A 100 13.37 2.25 9.49
N VAL A 101 12.45 2.42 10.45
CA VAL A 101 12.75 3.00 11.77
C VAL A 101 13.14 1.99 12.84
N GLU A 102 13.14 0.70 12.50
CA GLU A 102 13.49 -0.35 13.43
C GLU A 102 14.89 -0.14 14.05
N GLY A 103 14.95 -0.22 15.38
CA GLY A 103 16.16 0.01 16.16
C GLY A 103 16.51 1.48 16.44
N MET A 104 15.75 2.44 15.89
CA MET A 104 15.94 3.87 16.19
C MET A 104 15.28 4.24 17.53
N PRO A 105 15.92 5.09 18.37
CA PRO A 105 15.31 5.57 19.62
C PRO A 105 14.22 6.61 19.36
N ASN A 106 13.38 6.88 20.36
CA ASN A 106 12.54 8.09 20.37
C ASN A 106 13.37 9.33 20.72
N PRO A 107 13.09 10.52 20.15
CA PRO A 107 12.01 10.83 19.20
C PRO A 107 12.32 10.51 17.73
N LEU A 108 13.57 10.14 17.41
CA LEU A 108 14.05 9.93 16.05
C LEU A 108 13.15 8.98 15.26
N CYS A 109 12.82 7.81 15.80
CA CYS A 109 11.98 6.83 15.11
C CYS A 109 10.61 7.42 14.74
N THR A 110 9.96 8.14 15.65
CA THR A 110 8.66 8.78 15.41
C THR A 110 8.75 9.83 14.30
N ARG A 111 9.85 10.60 14.24
CA ARG A 111 10.02 11.63 13.21
C ARG A 111 10.28 11.01 11.84
N ILE A 112 11.21 10.06 11.74
CA ILE A 112 11.51 9.36 10.48
C ILE A 112 10.29 8.59 9.96
N TRP A 113 9.50 7.97 10.85
CA TRP A 113 8.27 7.28 10.49
C TRP A 113 7.27 8.24 9.81
N ASN A 114 7.11 9.45 10.36
CA ASN A 114 6.27 10.49 9.77
C ASN A 114 6.80 10.97 8.42
N VAL A 115 8.11 11.14 8.27
CA VAL A 115 8.74 11.48 6.97
C VAL A 115 8.39 10.45 5.91
N VAL A 116 8.58 9.16 6.18
CA VAL A 116 8.24 8.07 5.25
C VAL A 116 6.76 8.12 4.85
N LYS A 117 5.87 8.29 5.83
CA LYS A 117 4.42 8.44 5.60
C LYS A 117 4.13 9.59 4.63
N TYR A 118 4.73 10.76 4.82
CA TYR A 118 4.48 11.92 3.97
C TYR A 118 5.04 11.74 2.55
N LEU A 119 6.24 11.17 2.41
CA LEU A 119 6.82 10.91 1.08
C LEU A 119 5.98 9.92 0.27
N VAL A 120 5.46 8.86 0.88
CA VAL A 120 4.60 7.88 0.17
C VAL A 120 3.24 8.49 -0.21
N ARG A 121 2.77 9.48 0.56
CA ARG A 121 1.43 10.07 0.43
C ARG A 121 1.39 11.29 -0.49
N ALA A 122 2.49 12.01 -0.66
CA ALA A 122 2.54 13.30 -1.35
C ALA A 122 1.81 13.27 -2.70
N GLU A 123 2.23 12.42 -3.63
CA GLU A 123 1.64 12.34 -4.99
C GLU A 123 0.23 11.74 -5.03
N LYS A 124 -0.29 11.23 -3.91
CA LYS A 124 -1.60 10.57 -3.83
C LYS A 124 -2.67 11.39 -3.13
N LYS A 125 -2.27 12.42 -2.37
CA LYS A 125 -3.21 13.18 -1.52
C LYS A 125 -2.97 14.68 -1.49
N ASN A 126 -1.82 15.13 -1.00
CA ASN A 126 -1.60 16.53 -0.61
C ASN A 126 -0.49 17.24 -1.40
N GLY A 127 0.20 16.54 -2.30
CA GLY A 127 1.30 17.06 -3.10
C GLY A 127 2.37 17.75 -2.26
N LYS A 128 2.69 18.99 -2.65
CA LYS A 128 3.71 19.85 -2.03
C LYS A 128 3.62 19.95 -0.50
N GLU A 129 2.41 20.03 0.06
CA GLU A 129 2.23 20.17 1.52
C GLU A 129 2.80 18.98 2.30
N ASP A 130 2.72 17.76 1.77
CA ASP A 130 3.31 16.59 2.43
C ASP A 130 4.85 16.60 2.31
N TYR A 131 5.42 17.10 1.21
CA TYR A 131 6.86 17.29 1.12
C TYR A 131 7.37 18.32 2.12
N GLU A 132 6.66 19.43 2.29
CA GLU A 132 7.01 20.47 3.28
C GLU A 132 6.95 19.91 4.72
N LYS A 133 5.93 19.09 5.04
CA LYS A 133 5.85 18.38 6.32
C LYS A 133 7.03 17.41 6.50
N ALA A 134 7.41 16.67 5.46
CA ALA A 134 8.58 15.80 5.52
C ALA A 134 9.86 16.59 5.87
N VAL A 135 10.06 17.74 5.23
CA VAL A 135 11.19 18.66 5.54
C VAL A 135 11.14 19.17 6.97
N GLU A 136 9.96 19.51 7.50
CA GLU A 136 9.78 19.98 8.87
C GLU A 136 10.22 18.93 9.90
N TYR A 137 9.77 17.68 9.76
CA TYR A 137 10.17 16.57 10.65
C TYR A 137 11.68 16.27 10.58
N LEU A 138 12.28 16.33 9.39
CA LEU A 138 13.73 16.20 9.20
C LEU A 138 14.48 17.36 9.87
N THR A 139 13.96 18.57 9.75
CA THR A 139 14.54 19.78 10.38
C THR A 139 14.47 19.69 11.90
N TRP A 140 13.36 19.21 12.47
CA TRP A 140 13.29 18.95 13.91
C TRP A 140 14.33 17.94 14.34
N THR A 141 14.54 16.87 13.56
CA THR A 141 15.54 15.82 13.83
C THR A 141 16.94 16.41 13.96
N LEU A 142 17.32 17.33 13.06
CA LEU A 142 18.59 18.07 13.15
C LEU A 142 18.65 18.95 14.40
N LYS A 143 17.62 19.77 14.66
CA LYS A 143 17.58 20.69 15.81
C LYS A 143 17.64 19.97 17.16
N GLY A 144 17.07 18.75 17.22
CA GLY A 144 17.07 17.93 18.43
C GLY A 144 18.38 17.18 18.68
N ASN A 145 19.35 17.24 17.77
CA ASN A 145 20.58 16.44 17.82
C ASN A 145 20.32 14.94 18.06
N GLU A 146 19.27 14.41 17.42
CA GLU A 146 18.77 13.05 17.71
C GLU A 146 19.58 11.95 17.03
N ILE A 147 20.48 12.32 16.13
CA ILE A 147 21.35 11.40 15.40
C ILE A 147 22.62 11.23 16.21
N THR A 148 22.73 10.11 16.91
CA THR A 148 23.93 9.76 17.70
C THR A 148 24.98 9.04 16.88
N GLN A 149 24.58 8.43 15.75
CA GLN A 149 25.47 7.78 14.78
C GLN A 149 24.77 7.68 13.42
N HIS A 150 25.53 7.88 12.34
CA HIS A 150 25.06 7.50 11.01
C HIS A 150 24.98 5.98 10.93
N LEU A 151 23.90 5.48 10.34
CA LEU A 151 23.74 4.05 10.16
C LEU A 151 24.50 3.62 8.91
N SER A 152 25.52 2.79 9.08
CA SER A 152 26.26 2.16 7.99
C SER A 152 25.77 0.73 7.76
N GLY A 153 26.08 0.18 6.58
CA GLY A 153 25.72 -1.19 6.20
C GLY A 153 24.50 -1.28 5.27
N ASN A 154 24.19 -2.52 4.86
CA ASN A 154 23.22 -2.81 3.81
C ASN A 154 21.77 -2.79 4.34
N ARG A 155 21.35 -1.69 4.99
CA ARG A 155 20.02 -1.57 5.64
C ARG A 155 18.87 -1.78 4.67
N ILE A 156 19.05 -1.40 3.40
CA ILE A 156 18.08 -1.67 2.34
C ILE A 156 17.78 -3.17 2.28
N ASN A 157 18.79 -4.05 2.32
CA ASN A 157 18.58 -5.49 2.29
C ASN A 157 17.74 -5.96 3.49
N SER A 158 18.05 -5.48 4.70
CA SER A 158 17.25 -5.83 5.88
C SER A 158 15.79 -5.38 5.77
N ILE A 159 15.55 -4.21 5.18
CA ILE A 159 14.19 -3.68 4.96
C ILE A 159 13.47 -4.56 3.92
N THR A 160 14.12 -4.86 2.80
CA THR A 160 13.55 -5.66 1.71
C THR A 160 13.27 -7.09 2.13
N ASP A 161 14.14 -7.71 2.93
CA ASP A 161 13.96 -9.07 3.44
C ASP A 161 12.73 -9.16 4.35
N LYS A 162 12.53 -8.17 5.24
CA LYS A 162 11.35 -8.08 6.13
C LYS A 162 10.06 -7.91 5.34
N LEU A 163 10.10 -7.07 4.31
CA LEU A 163 8.95 -6.76 3.47
C LEU A 163 8.72 -7.80 2.35
N LYS A 164 9.62 -8.77 2.20
CA LYS A 164 9.58 -9.84 1.19
C LYS A 164 9.38 -9.30 -0.23
N THR A 165 10.08 -8.21 -0.55
CA THR A 165 10.08 -7.53 -1.85
C THR A 165 11.44 -6.90 -2.10
N ASP A 166 11.76 -6.48 -3.31
CA ASP A 166 13.01 -5.76 -3.61
C ASP A 166 12.82 -4.23 -3.58
N TRP A 167 13.92 -3.49 -3.39
CA TRP A 167 13.90 -2.02 -3.27
C TRP A 167 13.37 -1.33 -4.54
N THR A 168 13.66 -1.90 -5.72
CA THR A 168 13.21 -1.34 -7.00
C THR A 168 11.69 -1.40 -7.08
N THR A 169 11.08 -2.51 -6.71
CA THR A 169 9.61 -2.65 -6.63
C THR A 169 8.99 -1.62 -5.68
N ILE A 170 9.59 -1.37 -4.52
CA ILE A 170 9.12 -0.36 -3.57
C ILE A 170 9.14 1.04 -4.20
N ILE A 171 10.29 1.44 -4.74
CA ILE A 171 10.48 2.78 -5.31
C ILE A 171 9.61 3.00 -6.54
N LEU A 172 9.51 2.01 -7.45
CA LEU A 172 8.62 2.09 -8.60
C LEU A 172 7.15 2.20 -8.18
N GLY A 173 6.76 1.51 -7.11
CA GLY A 173 5.43 1.64 -6.53
C GLY A 173 5.15 3.05 -5.99
N ILE A 174 6.10 3.63 -5.26
CA ILE A 174 5.98 4.99 -4.73
C ILE A 174 5.94 6.02 -5.87
N CYS A 175 6.77 5.83 -6.90
CA CYS A 175 6.98 6.80 -7.98
C CYS A 175 6.17 6.53 -9.25
N LYS A 176 5.15 5.65 -9.20
CA LYS A 176 4.46 5.11 -10.38
C LYS A 176 4.05 6.15 -11.42
N ASP A 177 3.58 7.31 -10.97
CA ASP A 177 3.06 8.38 -11.83
C ASP A 177 3.97 9.63 -11.83
N LEU A 178 5.18 9.53 -11.28
CA LEU A 178 6.14 10.63 -11.20
C LEU A 178 7.03 10.72 -12.46
N PRO A 179 7.36 11.94 -12.93
CA PRO A 179 8.44 12.15 -13.89
C PRO A 179 9.78 11.60 -13.37
N SER A 180 10.64 11.12 -14.29
CA SER A 180 11.87 10.41 -13.93
C SER A 180 12.83 11.21 -13.05
N ASN A 181 12.92 12.53 -13.24
CA ASN A 181 13.74 13.41 -12.39
C ASN A 181 13.24 13.44 -10.94
N LYS A 182 11.92 13.57 -10.71
CA LYS A 182 11.32 13.51 -9.37
C LYS A 182 11.47 12.11 -8.77
N ALA A 183 11.26 11.05 -9.56
CA ALA A 183 11.40 9.67 -9.09
C ALA A 183 12.84 9.37 -8.60
N LEU A 184 13.86 9.86 -9.32
CA LEU A 184 15.26 9.75 -8.89
C LEU A 184 15.49 10.47 -7.56
N LEU A 185 15.00 11.70 -7.42
CA LEU A 185 15.12 12.47 -6.17
C LEU A 185 14.39 11.80 -4.99
N ILE A 186 13.22 11.18 -5.22
CA ILE A 186 12.51 10.42 -4.17
C ILE A 186 13.34 9.22 -3.72
N ASN A 187 13.89 8.45 -4.67
CA ASN A 187 14.78 7.33 -4.34
C ASN A 187 16.00 7.79 -3.53
N GLU A 188 16.65 8.88 -3.95
CA GLU A 188 17.79 9.43 -3.21
C GLU A 188 17.40 9.97 -1.83
N ALA A 189 16.23 10.61 -1.70
CA ALA A 189 15.72 11.04 -0.40
C ALA A 189 15.56 9.85 0.55
N PHE A 190 14.92 8.75 0.10
CA PHE A 190 14.77 7.54 0.91
C PHE A 190 16.11 6.91 1.28
N ARG A 191 17.05 6.82 0.35
CA ARG A 191 18.40 6.28 0.61
C ARG A 191 19.11 7.07 1.70
N ASN A 192 19.06 8.40 1.62
CA ASN A 192 19.64 9.29 2.63
C ASN A 192 18.91 9.19 3.98
N ILE A 193 17.58 9.06 3.99
CA ILE A 193 16.81 8.83 5.23
C ILE A 193 17.23 7.51 5.90
N ILE A 194 17.38 6.42 5.14
CA ILE A 194 17.71 5.09 5.68
C ILE A 194 19.06 5.07 6.39
N VAL A 195 20.03 5.86 5.92
CA VAL A 195 21.36 5.99 6.52
C VAL A 195 21.48 7.20 7.47
N LEU A 196 20.37 7.90 7.72
CA LEU A 196 20.29 9.11 8.54
C LEU A 196 21.20 10.26 8.05
N ASN A 197 21.41 10.38 6.74
CA ASN A 197 22.00 11.57 6.12
C ASN A 197 20.91 12.64 5.92
N ILE A 198 20.47 13.24 7.03
CA ILE A 198 19.32 14.15 7.04
C ILE A 198 19.51 15.42 6.19
N PRO A 199 20.69 16.08 6.16
CA PRO A 199 20.89 17.25 5.29
C PRO A 199 20.67 16.93 3.81
N GLU A 200 21.19 15.81 3.32
CA GLU A 200 21.02 15.44 1.91
C GLU A 200 19.58 14.98 1.60
N ALA A 201 18.92 14.31 2.55
CA ALA A 201 17.50 14.00 2.41
C ALA A 201 16.65 15.28 2.24
N ILE A 202 16.90 16.32 3.06
CA ILE A 202 16.22 17.62 2.93
C ILE A 202 16.51 18.25 1.57
N ASN A 203 17.77 18.24 1.12
CA ASN A 203 18.16 18.76 -0.19
C ASN A 203 17.39 18.09 -1.34
N CYS A 204 17.30 16.76 -1.31
CA CYS A 204 16.54 15.99 -2.30
C CYS A 204 15.06 16.41 -2.32
N ILE A 205 14.43 16.53 -1.13
CA ILE A 205 13.01 16.88 -1.03
C ILE A 205 12.76 18.32 -1.47
N ASN A 206 13.62 19.27 -1.13
CA ASN A 206 13.50 20.66 -1.60
C ASN A 206 13.60 20.76 -3.12
N LYS A 207 14.51 20.00 -3.75
CA LYS A 207 14.59 19.93 -5.22
C LYS A 207 13.31 19.36 -5.84
N ILE A 208 12.65 18.41 -5.19
CA ILE A 208 11.35 17.90 -5.66
C ILE A 208 10.31 19.02 -5.62
N ILE A 209 10.26 19.79 -4.53
CA ILE A 209 9.33 20.92 -4.36
C ILE A 209 9.58 22.00 -5.43
N GLU A 210 10.85 22.28 -5.75
CA GLU A 210 11.25 23.26 -6.77
C GLU A 210 10.84 22.84 -8.19
N LEU A 211 10.68 21.54 -8.45
CA LEU A 211 10.27 21.01 -9.75
C LEU A 211 8.75 21.10 -10.01
N GLY A 212 7.97 21.63 -9.07
CA GLY A 212 6.50 21.74 -9.17
C GLY A 212 5.82 20.41 -8.96
#